data_AF-A0A7Z9XZX7-F1
#
_entry.id   AF-A0A7Z9XZX7-F1
#
_cell.length_a   1.000
_cell.length_b   1.000
_cell.length_c   1.000
_cell.angle_alpha   90.00
_cell.angle_beta   90.00
_cell.angle_gamma   90.00
#
_symmetry.space_group_name_H-M   'P 1'
#
loop_
_entity.id
_entity.type
_entity.pdbx_description
1 polymer ?
#
loop_
_entity_poly.entity_id
_entity_poly.type
_entity_poly.pdbx_seq_one_letter_code
_entity_poly.pdbx_strand_id
1 'polypeptide(L)'
;MTYDEIIRELEANRNPDNLAGMARFGITPEHAYGWRMPDLRQLAKRARPRDKQAQHDLAAQLWANNNRETRILASLIDEPKLVTPGQMDAWTAEFDYWEICDQCCANLFQKTPYAYDKAYEWSALEPEYVKRAGFVMMARI
;
A
#
# COMPACT_ATOMS: atom_id res chain seq x y z
N MET A 1 -7.02 -13.26 -9.85
CA MET A 1 -5.65 -13.75 -10.09
C MET A 1 -5.11 -14.26 -8.76
N THR A 2 -4.23 -15.26 -8.78
CA THR A 2 -3.52 -15.71 -7.57
C THR A 2 -2.33 -14.80 -7.27
N TYR A 3 -1.76 -14.92 -6.07
CA TYR A 3 -0.53 -14.22 -5.70
C TYR A 3 0.60 -14.48 -6.71
N ASP A 4 0.87 -15.74 -7.06
CA ASP A 4 1.95 -16.10 -7.98
C ASP A 4 1.75 -15.57 -9.40
N GLU A 5 0.50 -15.44 -9.86
CA GLU A 5 0.19 -14.83 -11.16
C GLU A 5 0.50 -13.34 -11.16
N ILE A 6 0.20 -12.64 -10.06
CA ILE A 6 0.48 -11.20 -9.90
C ILE A 6 1.99 -10.97 -9.88
N ILE A 7 2.75 -11.74 -9.09
CA ILE A 7 4.21 -11.60 -9.02
C ILE A 7 4.84 -11.86 -10.39
N ARG A 8 4.46 -12.95 -11.07
CA ARG A 8 4.94 -13.25 -12.42
C ARG A 8 4.63 -12.14 -13.42
N GLU A 9 3.44 -11.55 -13.36
CA GLU A 9 3.08 -10.44 -14.25
C GLU A 9 3.93 -9.18 -13.95
N LEU A 10 4.11 -8.83 -12.67
CA LEU A 10 4.94 -7.70 -12.26
C LEU A 10 6.38 -7.84 -12.75
N GLU A 11 6.97 -9.02 -12.57
CA GLU A 11 8.33 -9.34 -12.98
C GLU A 11 8.50 -9.29 -14.51
N ALA A 12 7.56 -9.88 -15.25
CA ALA A 12 7.61 -9.93 -16.71
C ALA A 12 7.55 -8.54 -17.38
N ASN A 13 6.99 -7.54 -16.69
CA ASN A 13 6.86 -6.17 -17.20
C ASN A 13 7.69 -5.17 -16.40
N ARG A 14 8.79 -5.62 -15.78
CA ARG A 14 9.74 -4.73 -15.09
C ARG A 14 10.24 -3.64 -16.02
N ASN A 15 10.28 -2.40 -15.55
CA ASN A 15 10.74 -1.24 -16.31
C ASN A 15 11.89 -0.51 -15.60
N PRO A 16 13.15 -0.72 -16.03
CA PRO A 16 14.34 -0.08 -15.44
C PRO A 16 14.38 1.44 -15.57
N ASP A 17 13.85 2.01 -16.65
CA ASP A 17 13.85 3.45 -16.87
C ASP A 17 12.95 4.16 -15.86
N ASN A 18 11.79 3.58 -15.57
CA ASN A 18 10.91 4.08 -14.51
C ASN A 18 11.58 3.98 -13.14
N LEU A 19 12.31 2.89 -12.85
CA LEU A 19 13.05 2.73 -11.60
C LEU A 19 14.08 3.84 -11.40
N ALA A 20 14.86 4.17 -12.45
CA ALA A 20 15.82 5.26 -12.40
C ALA A 20 15.13 6.64 -12.19
N GLY A 21 13.93 6.81 -12.75
CA GLY A 21 13.14 8.03 -12.58
C GLY A 21 12.58 8.23 -11.17
N MET A 22 12.25 7.15 -10.44
CA MET A 22 11.63 7.21 -9.10
C MET A 22 12.46 7.98 -8.08
N ALA A 23 13.79 7.82 -8.11
CA ALA A 23 14.70 8.49 -7.19
C ALA A 23 14.59 10.03 -7.26
N ARG A 24 14.26 10.59 -8.43
CA ARG A 24 14.06 12.04 -8.60
C ARG A 24 12.87 12.59 -7.80
N PHE A 25 11.95 11.72 -7.41
CA PHE A 25 10.77 12.05 -6.61
C PHE A 25 10.90 11.57 -5.15
N GLY A 26 12.11 11.18 -4.71
CA GLY A 26 12.32 10.66 -3.36
C GLY A 26 11.63 9.31 -3.10
N ILE A 27 11.34 8.55 -4.15
CA ILE A 27 10.80 7.19 -4.06
C ILE A 27 12.00 6.23 -4.13
N THR A 28 12.38 5.67 -2.99
CA THR A 28 13.60 4.86 -2.83
C THR A 28 13.31 3.52 -2.12
N PRO A 29 12.43 2.68 -2.68
CA PRO A 29 12.18 1.35 -2.13
C PRO A 29 13.43 0.47 -2.25
N GLU A 30 13.59 -0.47 -1.31
CA GLU A 30 14.63 -1.51 -1.41
C GLU A 30 14.40 -2.41 -2.63
N HIS A 31 13.13 -2.78 -2.88
CA HIS A 31 12.72 -3.63 -3.99
C HIS A 31 11.57 -2.98 -4.80
N ALA A 32 11.75 -2.88 -6.11
CA ALA A 32 10.71 -2.39 -7.02
C ALA A 32 10.87 -2.94 -8.46
N TYR A 33 9.75 -3.06 -9.15
CA TYR A 33 9.64 -3.47 -10.55
C TYR A 33 9.49 -2.29 -11.53
N GLY A 34 9.22 -1.08 -11.06
CA GLY A 34 9.16 0.10 -11.93
C GLY A 34 7.80 0.30 -12.60
N TRP A 35 6.72 -0.23 -12.00
CA TRP A 35 5.38 -0.04 -12.54
C TRP A 35 4.83 1.33 -12.18
N ARG A 36 4.10 1.93 -13.13
CA ARG A 36 3.45 3.22 -12.91
C ARG A 36 2.12 3.02 -12.19
N MET A 37 1.71 4.04 -11.43
CA MET A 37 0.46 4.00 -10.66
C MET A 37 -0.81 3.71 -11.49
N PRO A 38 -1.00 4.22 -12.73
CA PRO A 38 -2.15 3.84 -13.55
C PRO A 38 -2.21 2.34 -13.84
N ASP A 39 -1.06 1.74 -14.16
CA ASP A 39 -0.93 0.33 -14.51
C ASP A 39 -1.21 -0.55 -13.27
N LEU A 40 -0.70 -0.16 -12.09
CA LEU A 40 -1.01 -0.83 -10.81
C LEU A 40 -2.50 -0.78 -10.47
N ARG A 41 -3.17 0.36 -10.69
CA ARG A 41 -4.63 0.45 -10.46
C ARG A 41 -5.42 -0.44 -11.41
N GLN A 42 -4.98 -0.58 -12.65
CA GLN A 42 -5.61 -1.49 -13.60
C GLN A 42 -5.38 -2.96 -13.21
N LEU A 43 -4.16 -3.31 -12.81
CA LEU A 43 -3.83 -4.64 -12.30
C LEU A 43 -4.66 -4.98 -11.06
N ALA A 44 -4.75 -4.07 -10.08
CA ALA A 44 -5.58 -4.26 -8.89
C ALA A 44 -7.04 -4.56 -9.25
N LYS A 45 -7.63 -3.85 -10.23
CA LYS A 45 -9.01 -4.12 -10.70
C LYS A 45 -9.17 -5.51 -11.30
N ARG A 46 -8.18 -6.01 -12.06
CA ARG A 46 -8.20 -7.36 -12.64
C ARG A 46 -7.92 -8.45 -11.62
N ALA A 47 -7.01 -8.18 -10.69
CA ALA A 47 -6.53 -9.16 -9.72
C ALA A 47 -7.52 -9.38 -8.58
N ARG A 48 -8.26 -8.33 -8.16
CA ARG A 48 -9.16 -8.33 -7.00
C ARG A 48 -10.16 -9.49 -7.05
N PRO A 49 -10.10 -10.43 -6.07
CA PRO A 49 -11.11 -11.45 -5.91
C PRO A 49 -12.51 -10.87 -5.64
N ARG A 50 -13.56 -11.60 -5.98
CA ARG A 50 -14.94 -11.20 -5.62
C ARG A 50 -15.25 -11.46 -4.15
N ASP A 51 -14.69 -12.53 -3.60
CA ASP A 51 -14.82 -12.85 -2.19
C ASP A 51 -14.00 -11.86 -1.34
N LYS A 52 -14.57 -11.42 -0.22
CA LYS A 52 -13.99 -10.39 0.64
C LYS A 52 -12.84 -10.92 1.48
N GLN A 53 -12.97 -12.14 1.99
CA GLN A 53 -11.91 -12.76 2.76
C GLN A 53 -10.71 -13.04 1.85
N ALA A 54 -10.95 -13.56 0.65
CA ALA A 54 -9.89 -13.76 -0.34
C ALA A 54 -9.19 -12.46 -0.77
N GLN A 55 -9.90 -11.32 -0.83
CA GLN A 55 -9.27 -10.01 -1.05
C GLN A 55 -8.30 -9.65 0.08
N HIS A 56 -8.75 -9.82 1.33
CA HIS A 56 -7.97 -9.53 2.52
C HIS A 56 -6.74 -10.43 2.64
N ASP A 57 -6.91 -11.74 2.43
CA ASP A 57 -5.82 -12.73 2.48
C ASP A 57 -4.78 -12.49 1.36
N LEU A 58 -5.24 -12.09 0.17
CA LEU A 58 -4.36 -11.73 -0.94
C LEU A 58 -3.58 -10.44 -0.65
N ALA A 59 -4.24 -9.44 -0.07
CA ALA A 59 -3.59 -8.18 0.30
C ALA A 59 -2.49 -8.41 1.37
N ALA A 60 -2.75 -9.27 2.36
CA ALA A 60 -1.75 -9.65 3.36
C ALA A 60 -0.52 -10.34 2.73
N GLN A 61 -0.73 -11.27 1.78
CA GLN A 61 0.36 -11.92 1.05
C GLN A 61 1.19 -10.92 0.22
N LEU A 62 0.50 -10.01 -0.47
CA LEU A 62 1.17 -8.97 -1.26
C LEU A 62 1.96 -8.00 -0.38
N TRP A 63 1.41 -7.61 0.78
CA TRP A 63 2.12 -6.75 1.72
C TRP A 63 3.43 -7.41 2.21
N ALA A 64 3.35 -8.69 2.59
CA ALA A 64 4.47 -9.46 3.10
C ALA A 64 5.61 -9.69 2.08
N ASN A 65 5.35 -9.54 0.77
CA ASN A 65 6.40 -9.63 -0.26
C ASN A 65 7.44 -8.50 -0.14
N ASN A 66 7.08 -7.38 0.50
CA ASN A 66 7.97 -6.24 0.74
C ASN A 66 8.63 -5.66 -0.52
N ASN A 67 7.82 -5.49 -1.57
CA ASN A 67 8.18 -4.78 -2.78
C ASN A 67 7.22 -3.59 -2.99
N ARG A 68 7.71 -2.47 -3.53
CA ARG A 68 6.91 -1.25 -3.76
C ARG A 68 5.57 -1.54 -4.40
N GLU A 69 5.58 -2.22 -5.55
CA GLU A 69 4.38 -2.50 -6.31
C GLU A 69 3.41 -3.39 -5.53
N THR A 70 3.93 -4.38 -4.82
CA THR A 70 3.13 -5.34 -4.04
C THR A 70 2.47 -4.68 -2.83
N ARG A 71 3.16 -3.82 -2.08
CA ARG A 71 2.57 -3.07 -0.96
C ARG A 71 1.51 -2.06 -1.44
N ILE A 72 1.75 -1.41 -2.58
CA ILE A 72 0.73 -0.54 -3.20
C ILE A 72 -0.48 -1.38 -3.63
N LEU A 73 -0.28 -2.52 -4.29
CA LEU A 73 -1.36 -3.43 -4.68
C LEU A 73 -2.13 -3.96 -3.48
N ALA A 74 -1.46 -4.29 -2.38
CA ALA A 74 -2.09 -4.70 -1.13
C ALA A 74 -3.08 -3.63 -0.66
N SER A 75 -2.64 -2.37 -0.55
CA SER A 75 -3.52 -1.25 -0.17
C SER A 75 -4.66 -1.01 -1.16
N LEU A 76 -4.45 -1.29 -2.44
CA LEU A 76 -5.48 -1.18 -3.45
C LEU A 76 -6.50 -2.30 -3.32
N ILE A 77 -6.09 -3.54 -3.02
CA ILE A 77 -6.92 -4.76 -3.08
C ILE A 77 -7.64 -5.06 -1.78
N ASP A 78 -7.07 -4.72 -0.63
CA ASP A 78 -7.62 -5.09 0.68
C ASP A 78 -9.09 -4.64 0.88
N GLU A 79 -9.83 -5.36 1.71
CA GLU A 79 -11.21 -5.08 2.09
C GLU A 79 -11.25 -4.23 3.37
N PRO A 80 -11.61 -2.93 3.29
CA PRO A 80 -11.53 -2.02 4.43
C PRO A 80 -12.34 -2.45 5.66
N LYS A 81 -13.40 -3.26 5.49
CA LYS A 81 -14.22 -3.75 6.61
C LYS A 81 -13.57 -4.88 7.40
N LEU A 82 -12.57 -5.55 6.83
CA LEU A 82 -11.81 -6.61 7.50
C LEU A 82 -10.50 -6.11 8.11
N VAL A 83 -10.03 -4.93 7.68
CA VAL A 83 -8.86 -4.27 8.26
C VAL A 83 -9.08 -3.99 9.74
N THR A 84 -8.07 -4.32 10.56
CA THR A 84 -8.09 -4.08 12.00
C THR A 84 -7.12 -2.95 12.38
N PRO A 85 -7.30 -2.29 13.54
CA PRO A 85 -6.35 -1.29 14.02
C PRO A 85 -4.93 -1.86 14.15
N GLY A 86 -4.80 -3.11 14.59
CA GLY A 86 -3.50 -3.78 14.71
C GLY A 86 -2.80 -3.99 13.37
N GLN A 87 -3.54 -4.31 12.31
CA GLN A 87 -2.98 -4.36 10.95
C GLN A 87 -2.54 -2.96 10.50
N MET A 88 -3.36 -1.94 10.74
CA MET A 88 -3.02 -0.55 10.38
C MET A 88 -1.71 -0.13 11.06
N ASP A 89 -1.56 -0.40 12.35
CA ASP A 89 -0.34 -0.08 13.09
C ASP A 89 0.87 -0.87 12.58
N ALA A 90 0.70 -2.18 12.34
CA ALA A 90 1.77 -3.03 11.82
C ALA A 90 2.27 -2.54 10.44
N TRP A 91 1.35 -2.24 9.51
CA TRP A 91 1.71 -1.74 8.19
C TRP A 91 2.33 -0.34 8.25
N THR A 92 1.82 0.53 9.13
CA THR A 92 2.34 1.89 9.29
C THR A 92 3.76 1.90 9.85
N ALA A 93 4.08 0.98 10.77
CA ALA A 93 5.43 0.81 11.30
C ALA A 93 6.45 0.34 10.25
N GLU A 94 5.98 -0.24 9.14
CA GLU A 94 6.81 -0.71 8.03
C GLU A 94 7.00 0.31 6.89
N PHE A 95 6.35 1.48 6.97
CA PHE A 95 6.55 2.54 5.99
C PHE A 95 7.97 3.10 6.05
N ASP A 96 8.61 3.19 4.90
CA ASP A 96 10.03 3.55 4.73
C ASP A 96 10.24 4.68 3.70
N TYR A 97 9.22 4.99 2.89
CA TYR A 97 9.19 6.15 2.00
C TYR A 97 7.78 6.75 1.89
N TRP A 98 7.71 8.01 1.46
CA TRP A 98 6.45 8.78 1.47
C TRP A 98 5.34 8.15 0.62
N GLU A 99 5.68 7.56 -0.52
CA GLU A 99 4.66 7.06 -1.45
C GLU A 99 3.89 5.88 -0.85
N ILE A 100 4.53 4.93 -0.16
CA ILE A 100 3.77 3.81 0.42
C ILE A 100 2.83 4.29 1.53
N CYS A 101 3.28 5.21 2.37
CA CYS A 101 2.46 5.87 3.38
C CYS A 101 1.22 6.52 2.74
N ASP A 102 1.45 7.40 1.76
CA ASP A 102 0.38 8.19 1.15
C ASP A 102 -0.59 7.30 0.34
N GLN A 103 -0.07 6.30 -0.39
CA GLN A 103 -0.91 5.34 -1.11
C GLN A 103 -1.72 4.47 -0.15
N CYS A 104 -1.12 3.96 0.93
CA CYS A 104 -1.84 3.10 1.87
C CYS A 104 -2.96 3.87 2.58
N CYS A 105 -2.68 5.08 3.04
CA CYS A 105 -3.67 5.97 3.65
C CYS A 105 -4.85 6.24 2.69
N ALA A 106 -4.53 6.57 1.43
CA ALA A 106 -5.51 6.91 0.41
C ALA A 106 -6.32 5.72 -0.10
N ASN A 107 -5.67 4.59 -0.32
CA ASN A 107 -6.31 3.45 -0.98
C ASN A 107 -7.14 2.65 0.01
N LEU A 108 -6.68 2.57 1.27
CA LEU A 108 -7.24 1.68 2.28
C LEU A 108 -7.68 2.40 3.55
N PHE A 109 -6.76 3.01 4.30
CA PHE A 109 -7.02 3.40 5.69
C PHE A 109 -8.14 4.42 5.83
N GLN A 110 -8.25 5.41 4.94
CA GLN A 110 -9.34 6.39 4.96
C GLN A 110 -10.75 5.77 4.84
N LYS A 111 -10.85 4.51 4.39
CA LYS A 111 -12.11 3.79 4.20
C LYS A 111 -12.45 2.88 5.38
N THR A 112 -11.58 2.80 6.39
CA THR A 112 -11.79 1.99 7.60
C THR A 112 -12.59 2.78 8.64
N PRO A 113 -13.32 2.12 9.55
CA PRO A 113 -14.04 2.82 10.62
C PRO A 113 -13.12 3.50 11.65
N TYR A 114 -11.82 3.16 11.65
CA TYR A 114 -10.82 3.66 12.60
C TYR A 114 -10.06 4.88 12.10
N ALA A 115 -10.41 5.38 10.90
CA ALA A 115 -9.63 6.37 10.19
C ALA A 115 -9.39 7.66 11.00
N TYR A 116 -10.42 8.16 11.68
CA TYR A 116 -10.34 9.39 12.49
C TYR A 116 -9.48 9.20 13.75
N ASP A 117 -9.74 8.13 14.51
CA ASP A 117 -9.01 7.84 15.74
C ASP A 117 -7.52 7.61 15.46
N LYS A 118 -7.20 6.85 14.40
CA LYS A 118 -5.82 6.61 13.98
C LYS A 118 -5.13 7.86 13.44
N ALA A 119 -5.84 8.74 12.75
CA ALA A 119 -5.29 10.02 12.33
C ALA A 119 -4.78 10.83 13.53
N TYR A 120 -5.61 10.95 14.58
CA TYR A 120 -5.25 11.67 15.80
C TYR A 120 -4.11 10.96 16.56
N GLU A 121 -4.25 9.67 16.82
CA GLU A 121 -3.25 8.85 17.52
C GLU A 121 -1.87 8.98 16.86
N TRP A 122 -1.79 8.69 15.56
CA TRP A 122 -0.52 8.68 14.85
C TRP A 122 0.12 10.07 14.75
N SER A 123 -0.67 11.14 14.64
CA SER A 123 -0.14 12.51 14.57
C SER A 123 0.63 12.95 15.82
N ALA A 124 0.40 12.29 16.96
CA ALA A 124 1.08 12.55 18.22
C ALA A 124 2.35 11.70 18.45
N LEU A 125 2.62 10.70 17.60
CA LEU A 125 3.75 9.79 17.76
C LEU A 125 5.00 10.30 17.04
N GLU A 126 6.19 10.08 17.58
CA GLU A 126 7.45 10.58 17.01
C GLU A 126 7.98 9.89 15.74
N PRO A 127 7.79 8.58 15.50
CA PRO A 127 8.32 7.92 14.31
C PRO A 127 7.81 8.59 13.02
N GLU A 128 8.72 8.98 12.13
CA GLU A 128 8.47 9.90 11.01
C GLU A 128 7.25 9.50 10.17
N TYR A 129 7.22 8.25 9.68
CA TYR A 129 6.13 7.81 8.79
C TYR A 129 4.83 7.50 9.52
N VAL A 130 4.90 7.17 10.81
CA VAL A 130 3.69 7.06 11.65
C VAL A 130 3.08 8.46 11.79
N LYS A 131 3.89 9.46 12.21
CA LYS A 131 3.45 10.86 12.31
C LYS A 131 2.89 11.37 10.98
N ARG A 132 3.59 11.09 9.87
CA ARG A 132 3.14 11.44 8.52
C ARG A 132 1.78 10.79 8.20
N ALA A 133 1.61 9.51 8.46
CA ALA A 133 0.35 8.81 8.21
C ALA A 133 -0.81 9.50 8.95
N GLY A 134 -0.60 9.93 10.20
CA GLY A 134 -1.56 10.75 10.95
C GLY A 134 -1.99 12.00 10.18
N PHE A 135 -1.04 12.82 9.74
CA PHE A 135 -1.35 14.04 8.97
C PHE A 135 -1.97 13.77 7.59
N VAL A 136 -1.49 12.75 6.88
CA VAL A 136 -2.06 12.36 5.58
C VAL A 136 -3.51 11.93 5.75
N MET A 137 -3.82 11.16 6.80
CA MET A 137 -5.19 10.75 7.11
C MET A 137 -6.07 11.96 7.41
N MET A 138 -5.60 12.93 8.21
CA MET A 138 -6.36 14.16 8.49
C MET A 138 -6.67 14.99 7.24
N ALA A 139 -5.76 15.00 6.25
CA ALA A 139 -5.99 15.71 4.98
C ALA A 139 -6.97 14.99 4.05
N ARG A 140 -7.33 13.73 4.35
CA ARG A 140 -8.12 12.84 3.49
C ARG A 140 -9.56 12.65 3.95
N ILE A 141 -9.79 12.63 5.27
CA ILE A 141 -11.08 12.27 5.89
C ILE A 141 -11.95 13.48 6.21
#